data_AF-A0A553PBA0-F1
#
_entry.id   AF-A0A553PBA0-F1
#
_cell.length_a   1.000
_cell.length_b   1.000
_cell.length_c   1.000
_cell.angle_alpha   90.00
_cell.angle_beta   90.00
_cell.angle_gamma   90.00
#
_symmetry.space_group_name_H-M   'P 1'
#
loop_
_entity.id
_entity.type
_entity.pdbx_description
1 polymer ?
#
loop_
_entity_poly.entity_id
_entity_poly.type
_entity_poly.pdbx_seq_one_letter_code
_entity_poly.pdbx_strand_id
1 'polypeptide(L)'
;MVVWTRLALILILCVIQDGVMSRNTTKTNFRQKRLFSIFNIVTFKNDPCTTTGAGNLGGTCLDSTSCSSRGGTASGNCAAGFGVCCLFVVNGACSGDQTITQNCTYIRNDGYPAADTTADETCNYKFNRICENLCQIRLDFETLKTEVDATGACGTAADAVAVTSPFSSTANGFPPTVCGTLTGQHSKAPEGCTQYFTGESGSFQSYNFAGGQLLTKQNYNNCFRQVEGYCRLQIRESSVTTPDPFALSAPPTMAETTCQELSTLSFPSGIHSGYCGGALNTVDGSTDPVAQTSVPGSPFQVGLRTLETTLADLTGFSLDYKQIPCD
;
A
#
# COMPACT_ATOMS: atom_id res chain seq x y z
N MET A 1 4.03 -21.45 11.80
CA MET A 1 2.80 -21.23 12.63
C MET A 1 2.33 -19.80 12.42
N VAL A 2 1.22 -19.63 11.72
CA VAL A 2 0.97 -18.43 10.91
C VAL A 2 -0.12 -17.54 11.53
N VAL A 3 -0.04 -16.21 11.35
CA VAL A 3 -1.05 -15.25 11.84
C VAL A 3 -1.35 -14.22 10.74
N TRP A 4 -2.04 -14.57 9.65
CA TRP A 4 -2.40 -13.57 8.63
C TRP A 4 -3.59 -12.73 9.06
N THR A 5 -3.76 -11.50 8.51
CA THR A 5 -5.06 -11.02 7.98
C THR A 5 -5.26 -9.54 7.72
N ARG A 6 -5.90 -9.20 6.60
CA ARG A 6 -6.59 -7.95 6.20
C ARG A 6 -5.83 -7.16 5.15
N LEU A 7 -6.32 -7.26 3.91
CA LEU A 7 -6.10 -6.26 2.87
C LEU A 7 -7.29 -5.28 2.88
N ALA A 8 -7.08 -3.98 3.12
CA ALA A 8 -8.00 -2.94 2.63
C ALA A 8 -7.54 -2.51 1.24
N LEU A 9 -8.50 -2.14 0.41
CA LEU A 9 -8.24 -1.58 -0.92
C LEU A 9 -8.71 -0.13 -0.93
N ILE A 10 -7.88 0.85 -0.53
CA ILE A 10 -8.30 2.26 -0.66
C ILE A 10 -7.86 2.81 -2.02
N LEU A 11 -8.77 2.80 -3.00
CA LEU A 11 -8.58 3.56 -4.25
C LEU A 11 -8.74 5.06 -3.96
N ILE A 12 -7.61 5.77 -3.87
CA ILE A 12 -7.61 7.23 -3.87
C ILE A 12 -7.55 7.72 -5.32
N LEU A 13 -8.58 8.54 -5.66
CA LEU A 13 -8.83 9.33 -6.87
C LEU A 13 -9.64 8.67 -8.00
N CYS A 14 -10.97 8.71 -7.85
CA CYS A 14 -11.84 9.05 -8.97
C CYS A 14 -11.94 10.58 -9.02
N VAL A 15 -11.07 11.25 -9.79
CA VAL A 15 -11.36 12.63 -10.20
C VAL A 15 -12.46 12.52 -11.23
N ILE A 16 -13.70 12.80 -10.82
CA ILE A 16 -14.76 13.13 -11.76
C ILE A 16 -14.36 14.51 -12.29
N GLN A 17 -13.72 14.57 -13.45
CA GLN A 17 -13.68 15.81 -14.21
C GLN A 17 -15.12 16.10 -14.62
N ASP A 18 -15.66 17.23 -14.17
CA ASP A 18 -16.92 17.78 -14.61
C ASP A 18 -16.85 18.07 -16.12
N GLY A 19 -17.21 17.08 -16.93
CA GLY A 19 -17.49 17.27 -18.34
C GLY A 19 -18.83 17.98 -18.49
N VAL A 20 -18.80 19.31 -18.55
CA VAL A 20 -19.94 20.15 -18.94
C VAL A 20 -20.40 19.72 -20.34
N MET A 21 -21.48 18.93 -20.42
CA MET A 21 -22.20 18.73 -21.68
C MET A 21 -23.16 19.90 -21.91
N SER A 22 -22.73 20.86 -22.75
CA SER A 22 -23.63 21.82 -23.37
C SER A 22 -24.61 21.08 -24.30
N ARG A 23 -25.90 21.04 -23.95
CA ARG A 23 -26.98 20.63 -24.86
C ARG A 23 -27.85 21.83 -25.21
N ASN A 24 -27.69 22.32 -26.44
CA ASN A 24 -28.65 23.17 -27.11
C ASN A 24 -29.98 22.39 -27.24
N THR A 25 -31.01 22.78 -26.48
CA THR A 25 -32.34 22.16 -26.59
C THR A 25 -33.30 23.14 -27.26
N THR A 26 -33.65 22.84 -28.50
CA THR A 26 -34.78 23.45 -29.21
C THR A 26 -36.08 23.13 -28.46
N LYS A 27 -36.82 24.19 -28.10
CA LYS A 27 -38.14 24.10 -27.46
C LYS A 27 -39.15 23.40 -28.38
N THR A 28 -39.68 22.26 -27.96
CA THR A 28 -40.97 21.76 -28.44
C THR A 28 -41.90 21.50 -27.25
N ASN A 29 -43.02 22.24 -27.23
CA ASN A 29 -44.05 22.15 -26.22
C ASN A 29 -44.85 20.85 -26.40
N PHE A 30 -44.76 19.92 -25.44
CA PHE A 30 -45.76 18.87 -25.26
C PHE A 30 -46.45 19.02 -23.90
N ARG A 31 -47.77 19.15 -23.96
CA ARG A 31 -48.69 19.36 -22.84
C ARG A 31 -48.53 18.27 -21.76
N GLN A 32 -48.54 18.73 -20.51
CA GLN A 32 -48.51 17.93 -19.29
C GLN A 32 -49.58 16.83 -19.27
N LYS A 33 -49.15 15.58 -19.10
CA LYS A 33 -49.93 14.59 -18.37
C LYS A 33 -49.27 14.44 -16.99
N ARG A 34 -49.98 14.84 -15.95
CA ARG A 34 -49.56 14.68 -14.55
C ARG A 34 -49.67 13.19 -14.18
N LEU A 35 -48.59 12.45 -14.37
CA LEU A 35 -48.38 11.20 -13.63
C LEU A 35 -47.79 11.60 -12.27
N PHE A 36 -48.46 11.22 -11.19
CA PHE A 36 -47.85 11.28 -9.86
C PHE A 36 -46.71 10.26 -9.82
N SER A 37 -45.47 10.72 -10.03
CA SER A 37 -44.27 9.91 -9.77
C SER A 37 -44.10 9.80 -8.26
N ILE A 38 -44.78 8.82 -7.67
CA ILE A 38 -44.68 8.46 -6.23
C ILE A 38 -43.31 7.86 -5.84
N PHE A 39 -42.36 7.82 -6.77
CA PHE A 39 -40.99 7.43 -6.50
C PHE A 39 -40.08 8.64 -6.77
N ASN A 40 -39.82 9.43 -5.74
CA ASN A 40 -38.64 10.29 -5.74
C ASN A 40 -37.42 9.37 -5.58
N ILE A 41 -36.83 8.95 -6.70
CA ILE A 41 -35.55 8.25 -6.68
C ILE A 41 -34.50 9.28 -6.24
N VAL A 42 -34.05 9.15 -4.99
CA VAL A 42 -32.94 9.94 -4.45
C VAL A 42 -31.66 9.34 -5.01
N THR A 43 -31.05 10.02 -5.98
CA THR A 43 -29.69 9.71 -6.42
C THR A 43 -28.70 10.49 -5.57
N PHE A 44 -27.67 9.81 -5.10
CA PHE A 44 -26.57 10.42 -4.37
C PHE A 44 -25.25 9.91 -4.93
N LYS A 45 -24.19 10.65 -4.67
CA LYS A 45 -22.83 10.26 -5.06
C LYS A 45 -22.37 9.10 -4.18
N ASN A 46 -21.71 8.12 -4.79
CA ASN A 46 -21.12 7.00 -4.08
C ASN A 46 -19.84 7.47 -3.37
N ASP A 47 -20.01 8.10 -2.21
CA ASP A 47 -18.91 8.61 -1.40
C ASP A 47 -18.41 7.55 -0.41
N PRO A 48 -17.13 7.63 0.02
CA PRO A 48 -16.62 6.76 1.07
C PRO A 48 -17.38 6.98 2.38
N CYS A 49 -17.58 5.92 3.13
CA CYS A 49 -18.25 5.94 4.43
C CYS A 49 -17.53 5.01 5.41
N THR A 50 -17.86 5.10 6.68
CA THR A 50 -17.33 4.22 7.73
C THR A 50 -18.45 3.32 8.24
N THR A 51 -18.18 2.03 8.29
CA THR A 51 -19.13 1.03 8.77
C THR A 51 -19.32 1.12 10.29
N THR A 52 -20.51 0.77 10.78
CA THR A 52 -20.84 0.82 12.22
C THR A 52 -20.50 -0.48 12.97
N GLY A 53 -19.84 -1.43 12.31
CA GLY A 53 -19.46 -2.73 12.86
C GLY A 53 -18.10 -2.74 13.56
N ALA A 54 -17.65 -3.94 13.97
CA ALA A 54 -16.35 -4.12 14.60
C ALA A 54 -15.21 -3.68 13.66
N GLY A 55 -14.39 -2.73 14.13
CA GLY A 55 -13.20 -2.26 13.43
C GLY A 55 -13.39 -1.07 12.50
N ASN A 56 -14.56 -0.42 12.46
CA ASN A 56 -14.81 0.83 11.72
C ASN A 56 -14.25 0.82 10.28
N LEU A 57 -14.54 -0.26 9.55
CA LEU A 57 -14.01 -0.46 8.21
C LEU A 57 -14.56 0.58 7.24
N GLY A 58 -13.78 0.92 6.22
CA GLY A 58 -14.23 1.72 5.11
C GLY A 58 -15.29 0.99 4.28
N GLY A 59 -16.26 1.73 3.78
CA GLY A 59 -17.27 1.23 2.86
C GLY A 59 -17.54 2.24 1.76
N THR A 60 -18.45 1.87 0.86
CA THR A 60 -18.98 2.78 -0.17
C THR A 60 -20.44 3.07 0.12
N CYS A 61 -20.82 4.35 0.13
CA CYS A 61 -22.21 4.72 0.28
C CYS A 61 -23.01 4.29 -0.97
N LEU A 62 -23.96 3.38 -0.81
CA LEU A 62 -24.81 2.85 -1.88
C LEU A 62 -26.27 2.80 -1.43
N ASP A 63 -27.21 2.74 -2.37
CA ASP A 63 -28.57 2.34 -2.01
C ASP A 63 -28.58 0.86 -1.58
N SER A 64 -29.54 0.49 -0.73
CA SER A 64 -29.60 -0.85 -0.12
C SER A 64 -29.63 -1.96 -1.17
N THR A 65 -30.36 -1.76 -2.27
CA THR A 65 -30.55 -2.75 -3.32
C THR A 65 -29.27 -2.93 -4.14
N SER A 66 -28.60 -1.83 -4.49
CA SER A 66 -27.29 -1.86 -5.15
C SER A 66 -26.22 -2.50 -4.27
N CYS A 67 -26.26 -2.25 -2.96
CA CYS A 67 -25.32 -2.89 -2.04
C CYS A 67 -25.47 -4.41 -2.05
N SER A 68 -26.69 -4.93 -1.84
CA SER A 68 -26.94 -6.37 -1.83
C SER A 68 -26.74 -7.04 -3.19
N SER A 69 -27.14 -6.39 -4.29
CA SER A 69 -27.02 -6.96 -5.64
C SER A 69 -25.57 -7.07 -6.12
N ARG A 70 -24.66 -6.29 -5.52
CA ARG A 70 -23.21 -6.33 -5.79
C ARG A 70 -22.44 -7.22 -4.81
N GLY A 71 -23.15 -7.97 -3.96
CA GLY A 71 -22.55 -8.88 -2.97
C GLY A 71 -22.00 -8.19 -1.72
N GLY A 72 -22.37 -6.94 -1.48
CA GLY A 72 -21.98 -6.20 -0.28
C GLY A 72 -22.96 -6.39 0.88
N THR A 73 -22.49 -6.07 2.08
CA THR A 73 -23.30 -6.08 3.31
C THR A 73 -23.51 -4.65 3.80
N ALA A 74 -24.75 -4.29 4.10
CA ALA A 74 -25.08 -2.99 4.68
C ALA A 74 -24.58 -2.91 6.14
N SER A 75 -23.80 -1.89 6.47
CA SER A 75 -23.28 -1.67 7.83
C SER A 75 -23.28 -0.19 8.20
N GLY A 76 -24.43 0.29 8.69
CA GLY A 76 -24.64 1.70 8.99
C GLY A 76 -25.28 2.48 7.84
N ASN A 77 -25.54 3.75 8.08
CA ASN A 77 -26.24 4.64 7.14
C ASN A 77 -25.30 5.73 6.63
N CYS A 78 -25.58 6.24 5.43
CA CYS A 78 -24.85 7.33 4.79
C CYS A 78 -25.82 8.20 3.97
N ALA A 79 -25.33 9.27 3.33
CA ALA A 79 -26.14 10.20 2.54
C ALA A 79 -27.41 10.66 3.29
N ALA A 80 -27.25 11.15 4.53
CA ALA A 80 -28.35 11.57 5.41
C ALA A 80 -29.46 10.50 5.63
N GLY A 81 -29.11 9.21 5.51
CA GLY A 81 -30.03 8.08 5.71
C GLY A 81 -30.70 7.57 4.44
N PHE A 82 -30.42 8.16 3.27
CA PHE A 82 -30.92 7.65 1.99
C PHE A 82 -30.10 6.45 1.46
N GLY A 83 -28.90 6.25 1.98
CA GLY A 83 -28.02 5.13 1.61
C GLY A 83 -27.54 4.33 2.82
N VAL A 84 -26.99 3.16 2.52
CA VAL A 84 -26.29 2.30 3.48
C VAL A 84 -24.79 2.37 3.23
N CYS A 85 -24.00 2.27 4.30
CA CYS A 85 -22.57 2.10 4.14
C CYS A 85 -22.28 0.66 3.75
N CYS A 86 -22.00 0.43 2.47
CA CYS A 86 -21.85 -0.89 1.91
C CYS A 86 -20.43 -1.41 2.06
N LEU A 87 -20.29 -2.56 2.71
CA LEU A 87 -19.03 -3.24 2.95
C LEU A 87 -18.91 -4.44 2.01
N PHE A 88 -17.81 -4.49 1.24
CA PHE A 88 -17.46 -5.65 0.42
C PHE A 88 -16.38 -6.46 1.12
N VAL A 89 -16.66 -7.74 1.37
CA VAL A 89 -15.71 -8.67 1.98
C VAL A 89 -15.66 -9.93 1.14
N VAL A 90 -14.45 -10.38 0.84
CA VAL A 90 -14.19 -11.70 0.27
C VAL A 90 -13.44 -12.50 1.34
N ASN A 91 -14.12 -13.50 1.88
CA ASN A 91 -13.48 -14.51 2.72
C ASN A 91 -12.97 -15.60 1.78
N GLY A 92 -11.66 -15.86 1.82
CA GLY A 92 -11.00 -16.77 0.91
C GLY A 92 -11.48 -18.19 1.11
N ALA A 93 -12.07 -18.78 0.07
CA ALA A 93 -11.93 -20.21 -0.16
C ALA A 93 -10.80 -20.36 -1.18
N CYS A 94 -9.67 -20.93 -0.77
CA CYS A 94 -8.48 -21.03 -1.63
C CYS A 94 -8.50 -22.29 -2.51
N SER A 95 -9.65 -22.97 -2.58
CA SER A 95 -9.93 -24.07 -3.50
C SER A 95 -10.21 -23.63 -4.94
N GLY A 96 -10.12 -22.33 -5.25
CA GLY A 96 -10.28 -21.79 -6.60
C GLY A 96 -10.02 -20.28 -6.68
N ASP A 97 -10.06 -19.74 -7.90
CA ASP A 97 -9.83 -18.32 -8.14
C ASP A 97 -11.03 -17.47 -7.72
N GLN A 98 -10.79 -16.50 -6.84
CA GLN A 98 -11.77 -15.49 -6.45
C GLN A 98 -11.60 -14.24 -7.32
N THR A 99 -12.70 -13.61 -7.75
CA THR A 99 -12.64 -12.38 -8.56
C THR A 99 -13.12 -11.17 -7.76
N ILE A 100 -12.26 -10.16 -7.64
CA ILE A 100 -12.58 -8.88 -7.04
C ILE A 100 -13.21 -7.97 -8.09
N THR A 101 -14.47 -7.59 -7.85
CA THR A 101 -15.28 -6.79 -8.80
C THR A 101 -15.70 -5.43 -8.25
N GLN A 102 -15.46 -5.18 -6.96
CA GLN A 102 -15.89 -3.96 -6.29
C GLN A 102 -14.69 -3.18 -5.75
N ASN A 103 -14.80 -1.86 -5.77
CA ASN A 103 -13.85 -0.99 -5.10
C ASN A 103 -13.97 -1.14 -3.56
N CYS A 104 -12.88 -0.90 -2.82
CA CYS A 104 -12.85 -0.99 -1.36
C CYS A 104 -13.29 -2.36 -0.84
N THR A 105 -12.76 -3.42 -1.44
CA THR A 105 -13.01 -4.80 -1.02
C THR A 105 -11.99 -5.25 0.01
N TYR A 106 -12.45 -5.84 1.11
CA TYR A 106 -11.62 -6.46 2.13
C TYR A 106 -11.39 -7.93 1.81
N ILE A 107 -10.13 -8.34 1.71
CA ILE A 107 -9.75 -9.74 1.50
C ILE A 107 -9.27 -10.33 2.83
N ARG A 108 -9.81 -11.51 3.18
CA ARG A 108 -9.57 -12.21 4.44
C ARG A 108 -9.33 -13.70 4.19
N ASN A 109 -8.53 -14.33 5.04
CA ASN A 109 -8.43 -15.79 5.08
C ASN A 109 -9.76 -16.41 5.53
N ASP A 110 -9.89 -17.72 5.37
CA ASP A 110 -11.03 -18.45 5.94
C ASP A 110 -10.99 -18.39 7.47
N GLY A 111 -12.15 -18.22 8.10
CA GLY A 111 -12.25 -18.17 9.56
C GLY A 111 -11.72 -16.89 10.25
N TYR A 112 -11.42 -15.81 9.51
CA TYR A 112 -11.04 -14.51 10.10
C TYR A 112 -11.96 -14.09 11.27
N PRO A 113 -11.45 -13.71 12.46
CA PRO A 113 -10.08 -13.31 12.80
C PRO A 113 -9.12 -14.41 13.27
N ALA A 114 -9.51 -15.69 13.20
CA ALA A 114 -8.60 -16.78 13.51
C ALA A 114 -7.50 -16.89 12.45
N ALA A 115 -6.35 -17.43 12.87
CA ALA A 115 -5.27 -17.79 11.96
C ALA A 115 -5.71 -18.92 11.03
N ASP A 116 -5.31 -18.83 9.76
CA ASP A 116 -5.34 -19.97 8.87
C ASP A 116 -4.19 -20.91 9.21
N THR A 117 -4.48 -22.19 9.35
CA THR A 117 -3.49 -23.23 9.66
C THR A 117 -3.41 -24.30 8.58
N THR A 118 -4.07 -24.07 7.44
CA THR A 118 -4.04 -24.98 6.30
C THR A 118 -2.66 -24.95 5.66
N ALA A 119 -2.00 -26.11 5.59
CA ALA A 119 -0.70 -26.23 4.96
C ALA A 119 -0.83 -26.33 3.43
N ASP A 120 0.18 -25.82 2.72
CA ASP A 120 0.31 -25.91 1.26
C ASP A 120 -0.89 -25.35 0.47
N GLU A 121 -1.54 -24.33 1.02
CA GLU A 121 -2.70 -23.68 0.40
C GLU A 121 -2.28 -22.45 -0.42
N THR A 122 -2.90 -22.25 -1.59
CA THR A 122 -2.67 -21.07 -2.43
C THR A 122 -4.00 -20.39 -2.77
N CYS A 123 -4.14 -19.14 -2.34
CA CYS A 123 -5.35 -18.34 -2.53
C CYS A 123 -5.16 -17.35 -3.69
N ASN A 124 -5.89 -17.53 -4.78
CA ASN A 124 -5.80 -16.64 -5.94
C ASN A 124 -6.93 -15.60 -5.94
N TYR A 125 -6.57 -14.32 -5.96
CA TYR A 125 -7.50 -13.20 -6.09
C TYR A 125 -7.24 -12.44 -7.40
N LYS A 126 -8.19 -12.51 -8.32
CA LYS A 126 -8.14 -11.86 -9.62
C LYS A 126 -8.81 -10.50 -9.55
N PHE A 127 -8.08 -9.45 -9.90
CA PHE A 127 -8.62 -8.10 -9.96
C PHE A 127 -9.03 -7.78 -11.39
N ASN A 128 -10.34 -7.68 -11.63
CA ASN A 128 -10.83 -7.21 -12.92
C ASN A 128 -10.76 -5.69 -13.00
N ARG A 129 -10.69 -5.16 -14.22
CA ARG A 129 -10.80 -3.72 -14.47
C ARG A 129 -12.20 -3.25 -14.07
N ILE A 130 -12.34 -2.73 -12.84
CA ILE A 130 -13.63 -2.32 -12.27
C ILE A 130 -14.17 -1.00 -12.84
N CYS A 131 -13.36 -0.23 -13.57
CA CYS A 131 -13.79 0.95 -14.31
C CYS A 131 -12.85 1.26 -15.49
N GLU A 132 -13.36 1.99 -16.49
CA GLU A 132 -12.63 2.33 -17.71
C GLU A 132 -11.35 3.15 -17.43
N ASN A 133 -11.30 3.92 -16.35
CA ASN A 133 -10.12 4.73 -15.99
C ASN A 133 -9.34 4.16 -14.80
N LEU A 134 -9.39 2.84 -14.58
CA LEU A 134 -8.57 2.20 -13.55
C LEU A 134 -7.09 2.23 -13.95
N CYS A 135 -6.35 3.20 -13.43
CA CYS A 135 -4.91 3.34 -13.68
C CYS A 135 -4.06 2.52 -12.71
N GLN A 136 -4.56 2.23 -11.51
CA GLN A 136 -3.76 1.57 -10.46
C GLN A 136 -4.62 0.93 -9.36
N ILE A 137 -4.10 -0.15 -8.77
CA ILE A 137 -4.66 -0.85 -7.61
C ILE A 137 -3.78 -0.55 -6.39
N ARG A 138 -4.39 -0.27 -5.23
CA ARG A 138 -3.70 -0.12 -3.93
C ARG A 138 -3.96 -1.33 -3.06
N LEU A 139 -2.93 -1.95 -2.53
CA LEU A 139 -3.10 -2.97 -1.48
C LEU A 139 -2.67 -2.35 -0.15
N ASP A 140 -3.59 -2.24 0.81
CA ASP A 140 -3.29 -1.81 2.18
C ASP A 140 -3.34 -3.02 3.10
N PHE A 141 -2.26 -3.32 3.80
CA PHE A 141 -2.20 -4.42 4.75
C PHE A 141 -2.69 -3.94 6.11
N GLU A 142 -4.00 -3.79 6.29
CA GLU A 142 -4.65 -3.40 7.55
C GLU A 142 -4.19 -4.25 8.73
N THR A 143 -4.00 -5.54 8.49
CA THR A 143 -3.31 -6.46 9.38
C THR A 143 -2.69 -7.51 8.45
N LEU A 144 -1.51 -8.00 8.79
CA LEU A 144 -0.85 -9.05 8.02
C LEU A 144 0.30 -9.57 8.84
N LYS A 145 0.32 -10.88 9.06
CA LYS A 145 1.48 -11.55 9.59
C LYS A 145 1.58 -12.94 8.97
N THR A 146 2.79 -13.34 8.63
CA THR A 146 3.02 -14.57 7.88
C THR A 146 4.19 -15.28 8.47
N GLU A 147 4.35 -16.56 8.14
CA GLU A 147 5.64 -17.19 8.32
C GLU A 147 6.62 -16.59 7.32
N VAL A 148 7.80 -16.27 7.82
CA VAL A 148 8.94 -15.81 7.05
C VAL A 148 10.05 -16.83 7.24
N ASP A 149 10.81 -17.09 6.18
CA ASP A 149 11.89 -18.06 6.26
C ASP A 149 13.01 -17.52 7.13
N ALA A 150 13.79 -18.39 7.76
CA ALA A 150 14.94 -17.98 8.57
C ALA A 150 15.94 -17.11 7.78
N THR A 151 15.95 -17.22 6.45
CA THR A 151 16.81 -16.41 5.58
C THR A 151 16.22 -15.07 5.13
N GLY A 152 14.95 -14.80 5.43
CA GLY A 152 14.20 -13.64 4.94
C GLY A 152 13.59 -13.86 3.55
N ALA A 153 13.60 -15.09 3.03
CA ALA A 153 12.92 -15.45 1.79
C ALA A 153 11.41 -15.67 2.02
N CYS A 154 10.60 -15.30 1.01
CA CYS A 154 9.16 -15.54 1.00
C CYS A 154 8.79 -16.67 0.01
N GLY A 155 7.80 -17.49 0.34
CA GLY A 155 7.16 -18.46 -0.56
C GLY A 155 7.82 -19.84 -0.71
N THR A 156 9.03 -20.06 -0.19
CA THR A 156 9.71 -21.37 -0.22
C THR A 156 9.25 -22.26 0.93
N ALA A 157 9.92 -22.18 2.08
CA ALA A 157 9.49 -22.79 3.35
C ALA A 157 8.58 -21.85 4.16
N ALA A 158 8.30 -20.67 3.61
CA ALA A 158 7.57 -19.58 4.22
C ALA A 158 6.37 -19.20 3.37
N ASP A 159 5.45 -18.44 3.94
CA ASP A 159 4.33 -17.92 3.17
C ASP A 159 4.77 -16.77 2.25
N ALA A 160 3.87 -16.36 1.35
CA ALA A 160 4.10 -15.22 0.49
C ALA A 160 2.79 -14.52 0.08
N VAL A 161 2.84 -13.18 0.00
CA VAL A 161 1.95 -12.42 -0.90
C VAL A 161 2.75 -12.09 -2.15
N ALA A 162 2.23 -12.52 -3.28
CA ALA A 162 2.75 -12.14 -4.59
C ALA A 162 1.67 -11.40 -5.38
N VAL A 163 2.10 -10.35 -6.10
CA VAL A 163 1.24 -9.64 -7.06
C VAL A 163 1.81 -9.88 -8.43
N THR A 164 1.01 -10.48 -9.31
CA THR A 164 1.40 -10.78 -10.69
C THR A 164 0.38 -10.21 -11.66
N SER A 165 0.80 -10.01 -12.90
CA SER A 165 -0.09 -9.65 -13.99
C SER A 165 0.23 -10.50 -15.21
N PRO A 166 -0.78 -11.04 -15.91
CA PRO A 166 -0.56 -11.71 -17.19
C PRO A 166 -0.17 -10.73 -18.31
N PHE A 167 -0.26 -9.42 -18.07
CA PHE A 167 -0.03 -8.37 -19.08
C PHE A 167 1.33 -7.68 -18.97
N SER A 168 2.10 -7.97 -17.91
CA SER A 168 3.46 -7.44 -17.76
C SER A 168 4.32 -8.40 -16.94
N SER A 169 5.51 -8.69 -17.46
CA SER A 169 6.55 -9.47 -16.79
C SER A 169 7.65 -8.58 -16.19
N THR A 170 7.44 -7.25 -16.17
CA THR A 170 8.44 -6.32 -15.64
C THR A 170 8.61 -6.54 -14.15
N ALA A 171 9.83 -6.87 -13.72
CA ALA A 171 10.17 -7.12 -12.31
C ALA A 171 9.80 -5.95 -11.36
N ASN A 172 9.76 -4.72 -11.88
CA ASN A 172 9.40 -3.51 -11.13
C ASN A 172 8.00 -2.97 -11.48
N GLY A 173 7.24 -3.69 -12.32
CA GLY A 173 5.86 -3.30 -12.66
C GLY A 173 4.87 -3.57 -11.55
N PHE A 174 5.26 -4.42 -10.59
CA PHE A 174 4.44 -4.86 -9.46
C PHE A 174 5.25 -4.81 -8.16
N PRO A 175 4.58 -4.72 -7.00
CA PRO A 175 5.24 -4.89 -5.72
C PRO A 175 6.04 -6.20 -5.66
N PRO A 176 7.22 -6.21 -5.01
CA PRO A 176 7.96 -7.45 -4.79
C PRO A 176 7.13 -8.42 -3.95
N THR A 177 7.50 -9.69 -3.98
CA THR A 177 6.94 -10.70 -3.08
C THR A 177 7.29 -10.35 -1.64
N VAL A 178 6.30 -10.35 -0.77
CA VAL A 178 6.44 -9.94 0.65
C VAL A 178 5.83 -11.00 1.58
N CYS A 179 6.35 -11.05 2.81
CA CYS A 179 5.95 -11.96 3.88
C CYS A 179 6.34 -11.35 5.24
N GLY A 180 5.98 -12.00 6.34
CA GLY A 180 6.21 -11.57 7.71
C GLY A 180 5.19 -10.54 8.22
N THR A 181 5.58 -9.65 9.12
CA THR A 181 4.63 -8.70 9.75
C THR A 181 4.52 -7.43 8.92
N LEU A 182 3.44 -7.29 8.14
CA LEU A 182 3.20 -6.13 7.25
C LEU A 182 2.02 -5.26 7.70
N THR A 183 1.52 -5.46 8.92
CA THR A 183 0.41 -4.67 9.47
C THR A 183 0.69 -3.16 9.39
N GLY A 184 -0.24 -2.39 8.81
CA GLY A 184 -0.14 -0.96 8.57
C GLY A 184 0.70 -0.56 7.35
N GLN A 185 1.32 -1.52 6.66
CA GLN A 185 2.08 -1.26 5.44
C GLN A 185 1.17 -1.28 4.22
N HIS A 186 1.66 -0.78 3.09
CA HIS A 186 0.87 -0.74 1.86
C HIS A 186 1.75 -0.91 0.63
N SER A 187 1.15 -1.42 -0.44
CA SER A 187 1.73 -1.54 -1.75
C SER A 187 0.97 -0.63 -2.72
N LYS A 188 1.40 0.64 -2.79
CA LYS A 188 1.12 1.60 -3.86
C LYS A 188 1.94 2.89 -3.71
N ALA A 189 2.49 3.33 -4.84
CA ALA A 189 2.78 4.72 -5.22
C ALA A 189 2.69 4.82 -6.75
N PRO A 190 2.79 5.99 -7.41
CA PRO A 190 2.80 6.10 -8.88
C PRO A 190 3.76 5.10 -9.57
N GLU A 191 3.71 5.01 -10.90
CA GLU A 191 4.59 4.09 -11.67
C GLU A 191 6.04 4.13 -11.16
N GLY A 192 6.59 2.96 -10.82
CA GLY A 192 7.96 2.81 -10.30
C GLY A 192 8.12 2.89 -8.78
N CYS A 193 7.04 2.94 -8.01
CA CYS A 193 7.08 3.08 -6.55
C CYS A 193 6.14 2.10 -5.83
N THR A 194 6.57 1.54 -4.70
CA THR A 194 5.80 0.53 -3.95
C THR A 194 5.18 1.10 -2.67
N GLN A 195 5.74 2.15 -2.06
CA GLN A 195 5.13 2.85 -0.94
C GLN A 195 4.97 4.35 -1.27
N TYR A 196 3.82 4.96 -0.94
CA TYR A 196 3.55 6.39 -1.18
C TYR A 196 3.21 7.14 0.10
N PHE A 197 3.97 8.19 0.37
CA PHE A 197 3.74 9.06 1.51
C PHE A 197 3.35 10.46 1.03
N THR A 198 2.29 11.02 1.58
CA THR A 198 1.73 12.30 1.11
C THR A 198 1.91 13.47 2.08
N GLY A 199 2.35 13.19 3.32
CA GLY A 199 2.62 14.20 4.33
C GLY A 199 3.94 14.93 4.10
N GLU A 200 4.07 16.13 4.67
CA GLU A 200 5.31 16.92 4.71
C GLU A 200 6.40 16.22 5.54
N SER A 201 6.01 15.42 6.52
CA SER A 201 6.88 14.56 7.32
C SER A 201 6.15 13.30 7.78
N GLY A 202 6.91 12.28 8.19
CA GLY A 202 6.37 11.04 8.73
C GLY A 202 7.47 10.00 8.89
N SER A 203 7.08 8.74 9.05
CA SER A 203 8.00 7.62 9.12
C SER A 203 7.64 6.57 8.07
N PHE A 204 8.64 5.82 7.61
CA PHE A 204 8.49 4.74 6.64
C PHE A 204 9.49 3.63 6.92
N GLN A 205 9.14 2.41 6.52
CA GLN A 205 9.88 1.20 6.89
C GLN A 205 10.03 0.27 5.70
N SER A 206 11.05 -0.58 5.74
CA SER A 206 11.11 -1.73 4.85
C SER A 206 9.98 -2.71 5.15
N TYR A 207 9.54 -3.45 4.13
CA TYR A 207 8.64 -4.58 4.35
C TYR A 207 9.22 -5.54 5.40
N ASN A 208 8.35 -6.05 6.28
CA ASN A 208 8.69 -6.91 7.43
C ASN A 208 9.58 -6.29 8.52
N PHE A 209 9.84 -4.98 8.53
CA PHE A 209 10.60 -4.35 9.61
C PHE A 209 10.03 -4.67 11.00
N ALA A 210 8.70 -4.61 11.17
CA ALA A 210 8.05 -4.96 12.45
C ALA A 210 8.24 -6.43 12.86
N GLY A 211 8.53 -7.32 11.91
CA GLY A 211 8.91 -8.71 12.18
C GLY A 211 10.38 -8.90 12.57
N GLY A 212 11.19 -7.83 12.51
CA GLY A 212 12.60 -7.84 12.90
C GLY A 212 13.53 -8.48 11.89
N GLN A 213 13.12 -8.61 10.63
CA GLN A 213 13.92 -9.29 9.61
C GLN A 213 13.75 -8.65 8.22
N LEU A 214 14.87 -8.36 7.57
CA LEU A 214 14.96 -7.85 6.21
C LEU A 214 14.66 -8.96 5.21
N LEU A 215 13.78 -8.68 4.26
CA LEU A 215 13.44 -9.62 3.20
C LEU A 215 14.48 -9.64 2.09
N THR A 216 14.73 -10.83 1.53
CA THR A 216 15.62 -11.03 0.39
C THR A 216 14.93 -10.67 -0.93
N LYS A 217 15.72 -10.47 -1.99
CA LYS A 217 15.22 -10.25 -3.36
C LYS A 217 14.23 -9.06 -3.51
N GLN A 218 14.40 -8.04 -2.67
CA GLN A 218 13.60 -6.83 -2.74
C GLN A 218 14.27 -5.82 -3.66
N ASN A 219 13.51 -5.20 -4.55
CA ASN A 219 13.95 -4.07 -5.36
C ASN A 219 12.78 -3.12 -5.58
N TYR A 220 12.72 -2.03 -4.82
CA TYR A 220 11.62 -1.09 -4.90
C TYR A 220 11.98 0.32 -4.46
N ASN A 221 11.13 1.28 -4.81
CA ASN A 221 11.21 2.66 -4.34
C ASN A 221 10.06 3.01 -3.39
N ASN A 222 10.41 3.72 -2.32
CA ASN A 222 9.49 4.48 -1.49
C ASN A 222 9.43 5.90 -2.04
N CYS A 223 8.24 6.42 -2.26
CA CYS A 223 8.04 7.70 -2.93
C CYS A 223 7.23 8.64 -2.06
N PHE A 224 7.57 9.92 -2.14
CA PHE A 224 6.99 10.96 -1.30
C PHE A 224 6.41 12.05 -2.20
N ARG A 225 5.16 12.45 -1.96
CA ARG A 225 4.53 13.55 -2.68
C ARG A 225 5.26 14.84 -2.33
N GLN A 226 5.93 15.44 -3.31
CA GLN A 226 6.53 16.75 -3.14
C GLN A 226 5.43 17.80 -2.90
N VAL A 227 5.52 18.49 -1.77
CA VAL A 227 4.62 19.60 -1.42
C VAL A 227 5.10 20.87 -2.13
N GLU A 228 4.16 21.71 -2.54
CA GLU A 228 4.47 22.99 -3.18
C GLU A 228 5.37 23.85 -2.28
N GLY A 229 6.45 24.40 -2.85
CA GLY A 229 7.44 25.19 -2.10
C GLY A 229 8.52 24.37 -1.37
N TYR A 230 8.52 23.04 -1.49
CA TYR A 230 9.55 22.16 -0.93
C TYR A 230 10.45 21.59 -2.03
N CYS A 231 11.78 21.63 -1.83
CA CYS A 231 12.77 21.30 -2.87
C CYS A 231 13.71 20.15 -2.52
N ARG A 232 13.75 19.72 -1.25
CA ARG A 232 14.60 18.59 -0.81
C ARG A 232 13.83 17.66 0.11
N LEU A 233 14.20 16.39 0.11
CA LEU A 233 13.77 15.40 1.09
C LEU A 233 14.92 15.21 2.08
N GLN A 234 14.63 15.13 3.38
CA GLN A 234 15.58 14.70 4.39
C GLN A 234 15.09 13.40 5.01
N ILE A 235 15.99 12.43 5.15
CA ILE A 235 15.76 11.17 5.86
C ILE A 235 16.71 11.04 7.04
N ARG A 236 16.28 10.34 8.08
CA ARG A 236 17.11 9.97 9.23
C ARG A 236 16.59 8.67 9.82
N GLU A 237 17.41 7.99 10.60
CA GLU A 237 16.92 6.87 11.40
C GLU A 237 15.84 7.31 12.37
N SER A 238 14.80 6.49 12.48
CA SER A 238 13.72 6.70 13.45
C SER A 238 14.21 6.46 14.88
N SER A 239 13.46 6.91 15.87
CA SER A 239 13.80 6.69 17.29
C SER A 239 13.49 5.28 17.80
N VAL A 240 13.09 4.35 16.92
CA VAL A 240 12.85 2.95 17.29
C VAL A 240 14.19 2.28 17.55
N THR A 241 14.34 1.59 18.68
CA THR A 241 15.59 0.89 19.04
C THR A 241 15.46 -0.64 18.97
N THR A 242 14.25 -1.15 18.75
CA THR A 242 13.99 -2.58 18.64
C THR A 242 12.79 -2.82 17.71
N PRO A 243 12.99 -3.38 16.52
CA PRO A 243 14.28 -3.78 15.91
C PRO A 243 15.21 -2.59 15.64
N ASP A 244 16.49 -2.86 15.38
CA ASP A 244 17.48 -1.84 14.98
C ASP A 244 16.95 -1.06 13.74
N PRO A 245 16.88 0.28 13.77
CA PRO A 245 16.27 1.08 12.71
C PRO A 245 17.10 1.12 11.42
N PHE A 246 18.33 0.62 11.40
CA PHE A 246 19.12 0.53 10.18
C PHE A 246 20.15 -0.61 10.24
N ALA A 247 19.74 -1.81 9.83
CA ALA A 247 20.67 -2.91 9.59
C ALA A 247 20.36 -3.52 8.21
N LEU A 248 21.12 -3.08 7.20
CA LEU A 248 20.93 -3.49 5.80
C LEU A 248 21.98 -4.49 5.34
N SER A 249 23.18 -4.46 5.90
CA SER A 249 24.25 -5.42 5.57
C SER A 249 25.28 -5.52 6.69
N ALA A 250 26.24 -6.44 6.56
CA ALA A 250 27.41 -6.47 7.43
C ALA A 250 28.42 -5.35 7.04
N PRO A 251 29.10 -4.72 8.00
CA PRO A 251 28.87 -4.85 9.45
C PRO A 251 27.55 -4.18 9.90
N PRO A 252 26.76 -4.82 10.78
CA PRO A 252 25.42 -4.34 11.15
C PRO A 252 25.44 -3.22 12.19
N THR A 253 26.60 -2.69 12.56
CA THR A 253 26.75 -1.62 13.56
C THR A 253 27.44 -0.37 13.03
N MET A 254 27.90 -0.40 11.77
CA MET A 254 28.72 0.66 11.20
C MET A 254 28.23 1.00 9.79
N ALA A 255 28.30 2.27 9.42
CA ALA A 255 27.94 2.73 8.09
C ALA A 255 28.94 2.26 7.04
N GLU A 256 28.42 1.97 5.85
CA GLU A 256 29.17 1.68 4.64
C GLU A 256 28.54 2.46 3.47
N THR A 257 29.39 3.00 2.59
CA THR A 257 28.96 3.77 1.40
C THR A 257 29.31 3.06 0.09
N THR A 258 30.16 2.02 0.14
CA THR A 258 30.51 1.18 -1.01
C THR A 258 29.60 -0.05 -1.07
N CYS A 259 28.37 0.12 -1.55
CA CYS A 259 27.28 -0.86 -1.40
C CYS A 259 26.98 -1.73 -2.64
N GLN A 260 27.90 -1.86 -3.60
CA GLN A 260 27.63 -2.54 -4.88
C GLN A 260 27.26 -4.02 -4.70
N GLU A 261 28.01 -4.73 -3.86
CA GLU A 261 27.81 -6.14 -3.55
C GLU A 261 26.99 -6.36 -2.27
N LEU A 262 26.40 -5.30 -1.71
CA LEU A 262 25.64 -5.32 -0.47
C LEU A 262 24.17 -4.96 -0.72
N SER A 263 23.29 -5.32 0.20
CA SER A 263 21.96 -4.73 0.26
C SER A 263 22.12 -3.24 0.55
N THR A 264 21.37 -2.40 -0.15
CA THR A 264 21.59 -0.95 -0.16
C THR A 264 20.30 -0.18 -0.13
N LEU A 265 20.31 0.92 0.59
CA LEU A 265 19.34 2.00 0.50
C LEU A 265 19.89 3.08 -0.43
N SER A 266 19.14 3.41 -1.49
CA SER A 266 19.54 4.47 -2.42
C SER A 266 18.85 5.78 -2.07
N PHE A 267 19.66 6.84 -1.94
CA PHE A 267 19.16 8.18 -1.61
C PHE A 267 20.14 9.27 -2.09
N PRO A 268 19.71 10.27 -2.87
CA PRO A 268 20.63 11.16 -3.56
C PRO A 268 21.09 12.35 -2.68
N SER A 269 21.93 12.12 -1.66
CA SER A 269 22.31 13.16 -0.68
C SER A 269 23.36 14.19 -1.13
N GLY A 270 23.87 14.06 -2.36
CA GLY A 270 24.93 14.93 -2.90
C GLY A 270 26.34 14.50 -2.52
N ILE A 271 26.51 13.71 -1.47
CA ILE A 271 27.78 13.08 -1.10
C ILE A 271 27.80 11.64 -1.61
N HIS A 272 26.80 10.85 -1.21
CA HIS A 272 26.64 9.46 -1.61
C HIS A 272 25.21 9.20 -2.07
N SER A 273 25.07 8.23 -2.99
CA SER A 273 23.77 7.79 -3.51
C SER A 273 23.34 6.42 -2.97
N GLY A 274 24.19 5.74 -2.19
CA GLY A 274 23.95 4.41 -1.63
C GLY A 274 24.47 4.33 -0.19
N TYR A 275 23.67 3.72 0.67
CA TYR A 275 23.93 3.52 2.09
C TYR A 275 23.71 2.06 2.43
N CYS A 276 24.61 1.48 3.21
CA CYS A 276 24.55 0.10 3.67
C CYS A 276 25.25 -0.03 5.03
N GLY A 277 25.31 -1.25 5.55
CA GLY A 277 25.82 -1.52 6.90
C GLY A 277 24.74 -1.33 7.97
N GLY A 278 25.17 -0.79 9.11
CA GLY A 278 24.45 -0.66 10.37
C GLY A 278 24.15 0.75 10.85
N ALA A 279 24.46 1.76 10.03
CA ALA A 279 24.11 3.15 10.32
C ALA A 279 23.94 3.94 9.03
N LEU A 280 22.96 4.83 9.00
CA LEU A 280 22.76 5.79 7.94
C LEU A 280 23.77 6.93 8.11
N ASN A 281 24.92 6.80 7.47
CA ASN A 281 25.96 7.83 7.45
C ASN A 281 26.70 7.84 6.11
N THR A 282 27.36 8.95 5.81
CA THR A 282 28.25 9.12 4.66
C THR A 282 29.71 8.80 4.97
N VAL A 283 30.04 8.43 6.21
CA VAL A 283 31.39 8.12 6.67
C VAL A 283 31.48 6.61 6.95
N ASP A 284 32.26 5.90 6.15
CA ASP A 284 32.53 4.47 6.34
C ASP A 284 33.10 4.23 7.74
N GLY A 285 32.57 3.21 8.42
CA GLY A 285 32.96 2.87 9.78
C GLY A 285 32.36 3.76 10.88
N SER A 286 31.48 4.71 10.55
CA SER A 286 30.77 5.48 11.59
C SER A 286 29.71 4.62 12.26
N THR A 287 29.67 4.64 13.59
CA THR A 287 28.57 4.07 14.39
C THR A 287 27.44 5.07 14.67
N ASP A 288 27.68 6.35 14.36
CA ASP A 288 26.75 7.43 14.67
C ASP A 288 25.85 7.70 13.45
N PRO A 289 24.52 7.57 13.57
CA PRO A 289 23.61 7.85 12.46
C PRO A 289 23.46 9.37 12.22
N VAL A 290 23.41 9.78 10.95
CA VAL A 290 23.32 11.18 10.54
C VAL A 290 22.21 11.36 9.50
N ALA A 291 21.40 12.41 9.67
CA ALA A 291 20.37 12.75 8.71
C ALA A 291 20.95 13.07 7.32
N GLN A 292 20.38 12.47 6.28
CA GLN A 292 20.78 12.67 4.90
C GLN A 292 19.77 13.57 4.20
N THR A 293 20.23 14.59 3.47
CA THR A 293 19.35 15.51 2.74
C THR A 293 19.63 15.42 1.25
N SER A 294 18.59 15.27 0.44
CA SER A 294 18.72 15.14 -1.01
C SER A 294 19.27 16.42 -1.64
N VAL A 295 19.94 16.29 -2.78
CA VAL A 295 20.27 17.47 -3.60
C VAL A 295 18.99 18.13 -4.13
N PRO A 296 18.96 19.48 -4.27
CA PRO A 296 17.82 20.18 -4.84
C PRO A 296 17.42 19.62 -6.21
N GLY A 297 16.11 19.45 -6.43
CA GLY A 297 15.57 18.94 -7.70
C GLY A 297 15.67 17.42 -7.88
N SER A 298 16.21 16.68 -6.90
CA SER A 298 16.13 15.22 -6.89
C SER A 298 14.69 14.72 -6.80
N PRO A 299 14.36 13.56 -7.40
CA PRO A 299 13.12 12.86 -7.10
C PRO A 299 12.97 12.59 -5.60
N PHE A 300 11.77 12.77 -5.07
CA PHE A 300 11.47 12.47 -3.67
C PHE A 300 11.23 10.98 -3.53
N GLN A 301 12.33 10.22 -3.56
CA GLN A 301 12.35 8.76 -3.59
C GLN A 301 13.50 8.21 -2.74
N VAL A 302 13.25 7.07 -2.11
CA VAL A 302 14.23 6.28 -1.35
C VAL A 302 14.12 4.83 -1.81
N GLY A 303 15.15 4.32 -2.48
CA GLY A 303 15.16 2.96 -3.00
C GLY A 303 15.70 1.95 -1.99
N LEU A 304 15.23 0.71 -2.08
CA LEU A 304 15.81 -0.45 -1.40
C LEU A 304 16.13 -1.52 -2.43
N ARG A 305 17.35 -2.03 -2.39
CA ARG A 305 17.75 -3.27 -3.06
C ARG A 305 18.35 -4.22 -2.05
N THR A 306 17.83 -5.45 -1.96
CA THR A 306 18.38 -6.49 -1.11
C THR A 306 18.98 -7.63 -1.93
N LEU A 307 20.00 -8.28 -1.38
CA LEU A 307 20.68 -9.40 -2.04
C LEU A 307 19.78 -10.64 -2.15
N GLU A 308 20.20 -11.59 -2.98
CA GLU A 308 19.59 -12.91 -3.11
C GLU A 308 20.14 -13.94 -2.10
N THR A 309 20.87 -13.48 -1.07
CA THR A 309 21.48 -14.31 -0.03
C THR A 309 20.72 -14.20 1.29
N THR A 310 21.07 -15.04 2.26
CA THR A 310 20.51 -15.02 3.63
C THR A 310 20.75 -13.68 4.33
N LEU A 311 19.67 -13.08 4.85
CA LEU A 311 19.69 -11.82 5.61
C LEU A 311 19.11 -11.97 7.02
N ALA A 312 19.28 -13.15 7.64
CA ALA A 312 18.63 -13.57 8.89
C ALA A 312 18.84 -12.61 10.08
N ASP A 313 19.98 -11.93 10.14
CA ASP A 313 20.38 -11.08 11.28
C ASP A 313 20.20 -9.58 11.01
N LEU A 314 19.56 -9.23 9.90
CA LEU A 314 19.38 -7.85 9.47
C LEU A 314 17.92 -7.47 9.64
N THR A 315 17.66 -6.32 10.24
CA THR A 315 16.30 -5.88 10.59
C THR A 315 15.64 -5.06 9.49
N GLY A 316 16.43 -4.54 8.55
CA GLY A 316 15.99 -3.65 7.50
C GLY A 316 16.16 -2.19 7.90
N PHE A 317 15.17 -1.34 7.56
CA PHE A 317 15.20 0.06 7.96
C PHE A 317 13.87 0.56 8.52
N SER A 318 13.96 1.52 9.43
CA SER A 318 12.88 2.39 9.90
C SER A 318 13.39 3.81 9.98
N LEU A 319 12.89 4.66 9.07
CA LEU A 319 13.37 6.01 8.86
C LEU A 319 12.26 7.04 9.05
N ASP A 320 12.62 8.20 9.58
CA ASP A 320 11.79 9.40 9.53
C ASP A 320 12.16 10.20 8.28
N TYR A 321 11.15 10.79 7.65
CA TYR A 321 11.34 11.74 6.57
C TYR A 321 10.73 13.10 6.90
N LYS A 322 11.32 14.16 6.36
CA LYS A 322 10.69 15.48 6.26
C LYS A 322 11.10 16.17 4.97
N GLN A 323 10.20 16.96 4.41
CA GLN A 323 10.50 17.80 3.26
C GLN A 323 11.13 19.11 3.76
N ILE A 324 12.11 19.62 3.02
CA ILE A 324 12.77 20.90 3.30
C ILE A 324 12.32 21.93 2.25
N PRO A 325 11.90 23.14 2.67
CA PRO A 325 11.55 24.23 1.77
C PRO A 325 12.65 24.55 0.76
N CYS A 326 12.25 25.11 -0.37
CA CYS A 326 13.15 25.76 -1.30
C CYS A 326 13.81 26.97 -0.64
N ASP A 327 15.11 27.18 -0.91
CA ASP A 327 15.84 28.38 -0.49
C ASP A 327 15.53 29.56 -1.42
#